data_AF-A0A4R4IM90-F1
#
_entry.id   AF-A0A4R4IM90-F1
#
_cell.length_a   1.000
_cell.length_b   1.000
_cell.length_c   1.000
_cell.angle_alpha   90.00
_cell.angle_beta   90.00
_cell.angle_gamma   90.00
#
_symmetry.space_group_name_H-M   'P 1'
#
loop_
_entity.id
_entity.type
_entity.pdbx_description
1 polymer ?
#
loop_
_entity_poly.entity_id
_entity_poly.type
_entity_poly.pdbx_seq_one_letter_code
_entity_poly.pdbx_strand_id
1 'polypeptide(L)'
;MSEHPENLIIRAGGNPMNLPAFTAIREEINKINHPSQPAVNWPLIESLALTLFRTHGVDLQSAIYYTLARMQLSGLAGFTEGCELLAGVIVSQWDELWPPQPAVRTDMLDWFNTRSGNALRQHDYTPRDLRMIYRAERALQLIVDRLQQSDLKRLPKVENLLWFFQNTAKKLEQAR
;
A
#
# COMPACT_ATOMS: atom_id res chain seq x y z
N MET A 1 -14.86 -9.03 -22.12
CA MET A 1 -14.23 -7.82 -22.68
C MET A 1 -13.34 -7.26 -21.57
N SER A 2 -12.05 -7.54 -21.65
CA SER A 2 -11.06 -7.05 -20.69
C SER A 2 -10.86 -5.56 -20.94
N GLU A 3 -11.47 -4.72 -20.11
CA GLU A 3 -11.12 -3.31 -20.05
C GLU A 3 -9.64 -3.20 -19.69
N HIS A 4 -8.83 -2.76 -20.65
CA HIS A 4 -7.49 -2.28 -20.36
C HIS A 4 -7.64 -1.13 -19.36
N PRO A 5 -6.84 -1.08 -18.27
CA PRO A 5 -6.94 0.01 -17.32
C PRO A 5 -6.49 1.28 -18.04
N GLU A 6 -7.45 2.09 -18.47
CA GLU A 6 -7.21 3.45 -18.92
C GLU A 6 -6.40 4.18 -17.85
N ASN A 7 -5.33 4.84 -18.28
CA ASN A 7 -4.32 5.50 -17.45
C ASN A 7 -4.95 6.17 -16.22
N LEU A 8 -4.84 5.52 -15.06
CA LEU A 8 -5.18 6.13 -13.80
C LEU A 8 -4.17 7.28 -13.59
N ILE A 9 -4.59 8.52 -13.80
CA ILE A 9 -3.74 9.67 -13.50
C ILE A 9 -3.58 9.71 -11.99
N ILE A 10 -2.38 9.39 -11.51
CA ILE A 10 -2.03 9.41 -10.10
C ILE A 10 -1.91 10.86 -9.65
N ARG A 11 -3.02 11.40 -9.14
CA ARG A 11 -3.11 12.72 -8.52
C ARG A 11 -3.62 12.58 -7.09
N ALA A 12 -3.10 13.39 -6.18
CA ALA A 12 -3.59 13.49 -4.82
C ALA A 12 -5.04 14.00 -4.84
N GLY A 13 -5.89 13.32 -4.07
CA GLY A 13 -7.26 13.73 -3.82
C GLY A 13 -7.39 14.55 -2.54
N GLY A 14 -8.52 15.24 -2.39
CA GLY A 14 -8.87 15.96 -1.17
C GLY A 14 -9.43 15.04 -0.07
N ASN A 15 -10.12 15.61 0.92
CA ASN A 15 -10.74 14.86 2.01
C ASN A 15 -11.79 13.83 1.51
N PRO A 16 -11.60 12.51 1.72
CA PRO A 16 -12.51 11.47 1.24
C PRO A 16 -13.60 11.08 2.26
N MET A 17 -13.60 11.64 3.49
CA MET A 17 -14.40 11.12 4.61
C MET A 17 -15.92 11.09 4.38
N ASN A 18 -16.44 11.95 3.50
CA ASN A 18 -17.87 12.02 3.18
C ASN A 18 -18.24 11.23 1.92
N LEU A 19 -17.28 10.55 1.29
CA LEU A 19 -17.51 9.82 0.05
C LEU A 19 -18.02 8.41 0.36
N PRO A 20 -19.16 7.98 -0.23
CA PRO A 20 -19.74 6.66 0.04
C PRO A 20 -18.76 5.50 -0.18
N ALA A 21 -17.94 5.58 -1.24
CA ALA A 21 -16.93 4.57 -1.53
C ALA A 21 -15.89 4.46 -0.42
N PHE A 22 -15.44 5.59 0.14
CA PHE A 22 -14.48 5.60 1.23
C PHE A 22 -15.08 5.04 2.54
N THR A 23 -16.32 5.40 2.85
CA THR A 23 -17.04 4.85 4.02
C THR A 23 -17.17 3.33 3.92
N ALA A 24 -17.60 2.81 2.76
CA ALA A 24 -17.75 1.38 2.53
C ALA A 24 -16.40 0.63 2.61
N ILE A 25 -15.31 1.21 2.08
CA ILE A 25 -13.96 0.63 2.25
C ILE A 25 -13.61 0.52 3.74
N ARG A 26 -13.86 1.56 4.53
CA ARG A 26 -13.55 1.56 5.97
C ARG A 26 -14.36 0.52 6.73
N GLU A 27 -15.64 0.35 6.39
CA GLU A 27 -16.49 -0.69 6.98
C GLU A 27 -15.93 -2.08 6.72
N GLU A 28 -15.49 -2.38 5.49
CA GLU A 28 -14.85 -3.66 5.16
C GLU A 28 -13.53 -3.86 5.93
N ILE A 29 -12.66 -2.84 5.95
CA ILE A 29 -11.36 -2.92 6.66
C ILE A 29 -11.56 -3.11 8.17
N ASN A 30 -12.59 -2.51 8.77
CA ASN A 30 -12.83 -2.64 10.21
C ASN A 30 -13.13 -4.08 10.63
N LYS A 31 -13.67 -4.92 9.74
CA LYS A 31 -13.93 -6.35 10.02
C LYS A 31 -12.67 -7.12 10.40
N ILE A 32 -11.48 -6.67 9.95
CA ILE A 32 -10.19 -7.29 10.30
C ILE A 32 -9.98 -7.38 11.82
N ASN A 33 -10.53 -6.44 12.59
CA ASN A 33 -10.32 -6.35 14.03
C ASN A 33 -11.42 -7.08 14.84
N HIS A 34 -12.39 -7.71 14.18
CA HIS A 34 -13.58 -8.26 14.84
C HIS A 34 -13.79 -9.73 14.46
N PRO A 35 -13.45 -10.68 15.33
CA PRO A 35 -13.58 -12.12 15.04
C PRO A 35 -15.00 -12.59 14.73
N SER A 36 -16.02 -11.85 15.16
CA SER A 36 -17.44 -12.14 14.94
C SER A 36 -17.99 -11.58 13.63
N GLN A 37 -17.22 -10.77 12.90
CA GLN A 37 -17.63 -10.23 11.60
C GLN A 37 -17.41 -11.26 10.49
N PRO A 38 -18.16 -11.18 9.38
CA PRO A 38 -17.85 -11.96 8.20
C PRO A 38 -16.45 -11.61 7.67
N ALA A 39 -15.88 -12.52 6.88
CA ALA A 39 -14.60 -12.29 6.22
C ALA A 39 -14.64 -10.99 5.39
N VAL A 40 -13.51 -10.29 5.36
CA VAL A 40 -13.33 -9.04 4.61
C VAL A 40 -13.54 -9.30 3.11
N ASN A 41 -14.31 -8.44 2.45
CA ASN A 41 -14.47 -8.50 1.00
C ASN A 41 -13.36 -7.70 0.30
N TRP A 42 -12.22 -8.34 0.06
CA TRP A 42 -11.07 -7.72 -0.61
C TRP A 42 -11.36 -7.25 -2.05
N PRO A 43 -12.07 -8.02 -2.92
CA PRO A 43 -12.46 -7.54 -4.24
C PRO A 43 -13.30 -6.25 -4.20
N LEU A 44 -14.18 -6.11 -3.20
CA LEU A 44 -14.98 -4.90 -3.02
C LEU A 44 -14.09 -3.70 -2.65
N ILE A 45 -13.15 -3.87 -1.73
CA ILE A 45 -12.20 -2.81 -1.35
C ILE A 45 -11.42 -2.33 -2.57
N GLU A 46 -10.91 -3.26 -3.38
CA GLU A 46 -10.16 -2.94 -4.60
C GLU A 46 -11.01 -2.10 -5.58
N SER A 47 -12.23 -2.57 -5.88
CA SER A 47 -13.14 -1.91 -6.82
C SER A 47 -13.54 -0.50 -6.36
N LEU A 48 -13.87 -0.35 -5.06
CA LEU A 48 -14.24 0.94 -4.49
C LEU A 48 -13.06 1.92 -4.47
N ALA A 49 -11.85 1.44 -4.16
CA ALA A 49 -10.66 2.29 -4.16
C ALA A 49 -10.32 2.78 -5.57
N LEU A 50 -10.41 1.91 -6.59
CA LEU A 50 -10.24 2.33 -7.99
C LEU A 50 -11.30 3.35 -8.42
N THR A 51 -12.54 3.18 -7.98
CA THR A 51 -13.62 4.16 -8.22
C THR A 51 -13.30 5.50 -7.57
N LEU A 52 -12.82 5.49 -6.32
CA LEU A 52 -12.40 6.68 -5.60
C LEU A 52 -11.24 7.40 -6.31
N PHE A 53 -10.21 6.66 -6.74
CA PHE A 53 -9.05 7.24 -7.42
C PHE A 53 -9.42 7.93 -8.73
N ARG A 54 -10.35 7.36 -9.51
CA ARG A 54 -10.82 7.95 -10.77
C ARG A 54 -11.64 9.22 -10.54
N THR A 55 -12.50 9.21 -9.53
CA THR A 55 -13.51 10.28 -9.33
C THR A 55 -13.00 11.43 -8.47
N HIS A 56 -12.16 11.13 -7.49
CA HIS A 56 -11.74 12.09 -6.45
C HIS A 56 -10.22 12.27 -6.36
N GLY A 57 -9.46 11.30 -6.89
CA GLY A 57 -8.02 11.23 -6.70
C GLY A 57 -7.63 10.33 -5.52
N VAL A 58 -6.33 10.20 -5.32
CA VAL A 58 -5.73 9.27 -4.36
C VAL A 58 -5.45 9.96 -3.03
N ASP A 59 -5.98 9.41 -1.93
CA ASP A 59 -5.53 9.75 -0.58
C ASP A 59 -4.68 8.61 -0.01
N LEU A 60 -3.88 8.90 1.02
CA LEU A 60 -2.97 7.91 1.60
C LEU A 60 -3.70 6.69 2.17
N GLN A 61 -4.84 6.91 2.83
CA GLN A 61 -5.54 5.85 3.52
C GLN A 61 -6.20 4.88 2.53
N SER A 62 -6.86 5.40 1.50
CA SER A 62 -7.43 4.56 0.45
C SER A 62 -6.36 3.86 -0.39
N ALA A 63 -5.22 4.50 -0.66
CA ALA A 63 -4.07 3.86 -1.30
C ALA A 63 -3.52 2.68 -0.48
N ILE A 64 -3.39 2.84 0.84
CA ILE A 64 -2.98 1.76 1.75
C ILE A 64 -3.98 0.60 1.72
N TYR A 65 -5.28 0.88 1.77
CA TYR A 65 -6.32 -0.14 1.74
C TYR A 65 -6.38 -0.87 0.41
N TYR A 66 -6.21 -0.14 -0.69
CA TYR A 66 -6.06 -0.73 -2.02
C TYR A 66 -4.87 -1.68 -2.09
N THR A 67 -3.69 -1.26 -1.61
CA THR A 67 -2.48 -2.10 -1.58
C THR A 67 -2.69 -3.38 -0.76
N LEU A 68 -3.37 -3.29 0.38
CA LEU A 68 -3.71 -4.47 1.17
C LEU A 68 -4.68 -5.40 0.42
N ALA A 69 -5.70 -4.85 -0.24
CA ALA A 69 -6.61 -5.66 -1.05
C ALA A 69 -5.88 -6.35 -2.21
N ARG A 70 -5.02 -5.65 -2.94
CA ARG A 70 -4.18 -6.23 -4.00
C ARG A 70 -3.27 -7.33 -3.47
N MET A 71 -2.63 -7.12 -2.32
CA MET A 71 -1.79 -8.14 -1.69
C MET A 71 -2.60 -9.40 -1.33
N GLN A 72 -3.84 -9.26 -0.85
CA GLN A 72 -4.69 -10.40 -0.51
C GLN A 72 -5.18 -11.16 -1.75
N LEU A 73 -5.44 -10.44 -2.85
CA LEU A 73 -5.97 -11.01 -4.09
C LEU A 73 -4.90 -11.57 -5.02
N SER A 74 -3.70 -11.01 -5.01
CA SER A 74 -2.64 -11.29 -5.98
C SER A 74 -1.27 -11.50 -5.34
N GLY A 75 -1.23 -11.72 -4.02
CA GLY A 75 -0.01 -12.04 -3.28
C GLY A 75 1.08 -10.98 -3.45
N LEU A 76 2.31 -11.44 -3.68
CA LEU A 76 3.48 -10.58 -3.84
C LEU A 76 3.35 -9.61 -5.02
N ALA A 77 2.75 -10.03 -6.14
CA ALA A 77 2.55 -9.15 -7.29
C ALA A 77 1.64 -7.97 -6.93
N GLY A 78 0.52 -8.24 -6.25
CA GLY A 78 -0.40 -7.20 -5.80
C GLY A 78 0.21 -6.27 -4.76
N PHE A 79 1.00 -6.79 -3.83
CA PHE A 79 1.76 -5.97 -2.88
C PHE A 79 2.75 -5.04 -3.60
N THR A 80 3.46 -5.58 -4.59
CA THR A 80 4.47 -4.84 -5.38
C THR A 80 3.83 -3.67 -6.11
N GLU A 81 2.76 -3.91 -6.85
CA GLU A 81 2.05 -2.88 -7.62
C GLU A 81 1.45 -1.81 -6.70
N GLY A 82 0.90 -2.21 -5.55
CA GLY A 82 0.41 -1.26 -4.57
C GLY A 82 1.51 -0.42 -3.92
N CYS A 83 2.70 -0.97 -3.70
CA CYS A 83 3.86 -0.19 -3.26
C CYS A 83 4.33 0.80 -4.33
N GLU A 84 4.29 0.44 -5.61
CA GLU A 84 4.60 1.35 -6.71
C GLU A 84 3.59 2.52 -6.79
N LEU A 85 2.29 2.24 -6.61
CA LEU A 85 1.26 3.27 -6.48
C LEU A 85 1.55 4.20 -5.30
N LEU A 86 1.82 3.64 -4.11
CA LEU A 86 2.15 4.40 -2.90
C LEU A 86 3.40 5.26 -3.10
N ALA A 87 4.45 4.71 -3.71
CA ALA A 87 5.65 5.47 -4.04
C ALA A 87 5.33 6.62 -5.01
N GLY A 88 4.51 6.36 -6.03
CA GLY A 88 4.05 7.38 -6.97
C GLY A 88 3.41 8.59 -6.27
N VAL A 89 2.45 8.37 -5.38
CA VAL A 89 1.78 9.47 -4.66
C VAL A 89 2.65 10.11 -3.57
N ILE A 90 3.38 9.31 -2.79
CA ILE A 90 4.20 9.81 -1.69
C ILE A 90 5.36 10.65 -2.22
N VAL A 91 6.07 10.18 -3.26
CA VAL A 91 7.21 10.90 -3.81
C VAL A 91 6.77 12.21 -4.46
N SER A 92 5.71 12.16 -5.28
CA SER A 92 5.30 13.32 -6.08
C SER A 92 4.51 14.37 -5.31
N GLN A 93 3.68 13.95 -4.34
CA GLN A 93 2.60 14.78 -3.80
C GLN A 93 2.50 14.70 -2.27
N TRP A 94 3.59 14.36 -1.58
CA TRP A 94 3.61 14.21 -0.11
C TRP A 94 2.91 15.36 0.63
N ASP A 95 3.23 16.61 0.29
CA ASP A 95 2.75 17.76 1.05
C ASP A 95 1.24 17.96 0.89
N GLU A 96 0.70 17.66 -0.30
CA GLU A 96 -0.72 17.77 -0.65
C GLU A 96 -1.55 16.53 -0.27
N LEU A 97 -0.91 15.40 0.03
CA LEU A 97 -1.56 14.11 0.23
C LEU A 97 -2.49 14.09 1.46
N TRP A 98 -3.76 13.77 1.28
CA TRP A 98 -4.66 13.62 2.43
C TRP A 98 -4.35 12.32 3.22
N PRO A 99 -4.39 12.30 4.57
CA PRO A 99 -4.76 13.38 5.49
C PRO A 99 -3.65 14.42 5.68
N PRO A 100 -3.97 15.70 5.95
CA PRO A 100 -2.97 16.77 6.02
C PRO A 100 -2.05 16.68 7.25
N GLN A 101 -2.44 15.93 8.30
CA GLN A 101 -1.64 15.82 9.53
C GLN A 101 -0.50 14.80 9.35
N PRO A 102 0.79 15.22 9.43
CA PRO A 102 1.91 14.32 9.21
C PRO A 102 1.96 13.16 10.21
N ALA A 103 1.61 13.40 11.47
CA ALA A 103 1.53 12.35 12.49
C ALA A 103 0.53 11.24 12.13
N VAL A 104 -0.63 11.60 11.57
CA VAL A 104 -1.65 10.64 11.14
C VAL A 104 -1.13 9.82 9.95
N ARG A 105 -0.44 10.46 8.99
CA ARG A 105 0.20 9.74 7.87
C ARG A 105 1.23 8.73 8.38
N THR A 106 2.06 9.12 9.37
CA THR A 106 3.03 8.22 10.00
C THR A 106 2.35 7.01 10.63
N ASP A 107 1.27 7.20 11.40
CA ASP A 107 0.56 6.10 12.05
C ASP A 107 -0.11 5.16 11.03
N MET A 108 -0.66 5.70 9.93
CA MET A 108 -1.19 4.91 8.82
C MET A 108 -0.12 4.04 8.15
N LEU A 109 1.07 4.60 7.90
CA LEU A 109 2.19 3.87 7.30
C LEU A 109 2.76 2.80 8.25
N ASP A 110 2.76 3.03 9.56
CA ASP A 110 3.13 2.00 10.54
C ASP A 110 2.11 0.86 10.61
N TRP A 111 0.82 1.19 10.54
CA TRP A 111 -0.24 0.20 10.46
C TRP A 111 -0.10 -0.65 9.20
N PHE A 112 0.14 -0.02 8.05
CA PHE A 112 0.44 -0.70 6.80
C PHE A 112 1.67 -1.61 6.91
N ASN A 113 2.78 -1.09 7.44
CA ASN A 113 4.02 -1.85 7.65
C ASN A 113 3.78 -3.12 8.49
N THR A 114 3.03 -2.99 9.59
CA THR A 114 2.72 -4.10 10.49
C THR A 114 1.85 -5.16 9.80
N ARG A 115 0.79 -4.73 9.11
CA ARG A 115 -0.15 -5.64 8.43
C ARG A 115 0.50 -6.37 7.26
N SER A 116 1.18 -5.63 6.39
CA SER A 116 1.90 -6.20 5.24
C SER A 116 3.03 -7.11 5.67
N GLY A 117 3.82 -6.70 6.67
CA GLY A 117 4.92 -7.51 7.19
C GLY A 117 4.46 -8.85 7.77
N ASN A 118 3.30 -8.89 8.43
CA ASN A 118 2.73 -10.14 8.93
C ASN A 118 2.36 -11.10 7.79
N ALA A 119 1.73 -10.61 6.73
CA ALA A 119 1.35 -11.44 5.58
C ALA A 119 2.59 -11.90 4.79
N LEU A 120 3.52 -11.00 4.51
CA LEU A 120 4.72 -11.26 3.72
C LEU A 120 5.68 -12.25 4.38
N ARG A 121 5.73 -12.32 5.71
CA ARG A 121 6.54 -13.30 6.44
C ARG A 121 6.02 -14.73 6.31
N GLN A 122 4.74 -14.92 5.99
CA GLN A 122 4.13 -16.24 5.79
C GLN A 122 4.24 -16.71 4.34
N HIS A 123 4.77 -15.88 3.45
CA HIS A 123 4.96 -16.23 2.04
C HIS A 123 6.21 -17.08 1.87
N ASP A 124 6.09 -18.15 1.09
CA ASP A 124 7.22 -18.99 0.69
C ASP A 124 7.85 -18.43 -0.58
N TYR A 125 9.04 -17.83 -0.44
CA TYR A 125 9.70 -17.14 -1.55
C TYR A 125 10.59 -18.09 -2.33
N THR A 126 10.56 -17.95 -3.66
CA THR A 126 11.37 -18.72 -4.59
C THR A 126 12.23 -17.81 -5.47
N PRO A 127 13.27 -18.33 -6.15
CA PRO A 127 14.05 -17.51 -7.09
C PRO A 127 13.24 -16.90 -8.25
N ARG A 128 12.02 -17.38 -8.52
CA ARG A 128 11.11 -16.79 -9.52
C ARG A 128 10.53 -15.46 -9.07
N ASP A 129 10.49 -15.22 -7.76
CA ASP A 129 9.91 -14.02 -7.15
C ASP A 129 10.86 -12.83 -7.13
N LEU A 130 12.16 -13.04 -7.41
CA LEU A 130 13.21 -12.01 -7.39
C LEU A 130 12.82 -10.75 -8.15
N ARG A 131 12.19 -10.89 -9.33
CA ARG A 131 11.74 -9.74 -10.12
C ARG A 131 10.73 -8.87 -9.36
N MET A 132 9.76 -9.48 -8.68
CA MET A 132 8.77 -8.73 -7.89
C MET A 132 9.41 -8.17 -6.62
N ILE A 133 10.29 -8.93 -5.98
CA ILE A 133 11.04 -8.49 -4.79
C ILE A 133 11.81 -7.21 -5.08
N TYR A 134 12.60 -7.13 -6.17
CA TYR A 134 13.34 -5.89 -6.48
C TYR A 134 12.45 -4.71 -6.83
N ARG A 135 11.30 -4.95 -7.46
CA ARG A 135 10.32 -3.87 -7.73
C ARG A 135 9.73 -3.33 -6.43
N ALA A 136 9.31 -4.22 -5.54
CA ALA A 136 8.81 -3.84 -4.22
C ALA A 136 9.88 -3.12 -3.39
N GLU A 137 11.10 -3.66 -3.38
CA GLU A 137 12.27 -3.04 -2.74
C GLU A 137 12.49 -1.62 -3.27
N ARG A 138 12.51 -1.44 -4.59
CA ARG A 138 12.72 -0.12 -5.21
C ARG A 138 11.63 0.87 -4.83
N ALA A 139 10.36 0.46 -4.85
CA ALA A 139 9.24 1.30 -4.45
C ALA A 139 9.33 1.69 -2.96
N LEU A 140 9.66 0.74 -2.09
CA LEU A 140 9.84 0.99 -0.65
C LEU A 140 11.02 1.91 -0.38
N GLN A 141 12.14 1.77 -1.11
CA GLN A 141 13.29 2.67 -1.01
C GLN A 141 12.89 4.10 -1.34
N LEU A 142 12.16 4.31 -2.44
CA LEU A 142 11.67 5.64 -2.83
C LEU A 142 10.79 6.29 -1.75
N ILE A 143 9.92 5.49 -1.13
CA ILE A 143 9.08 5.94 -0.01
C ILE A 143 9.96 6.34 1.18
N VAL A 144 10.92 5.50 1.59
CA VAL A 144 11.82 5.77 2.71
C VAL A 144 12.63 7.04 2.48
N ASP A 145 13.23 7.20 1.29
CA ASP A 145 14.02 8.38 0.93
C ASP A 145 13.19 9.66 1.02
N ARG A 146 11.96 9.64 0.50
CA ARG A 146 11.06 10.82 0.57
C ARG A 146 10.68 11.17 2.00
N LEU A 147 10.39 10.17 2.83
CA LEU A 147 10.00 10.37 4.22
C LEU A 147 11.15 10.91 5.06
N GLN A 148 12.39 10.48 4.80
CA GLN A 148 13.60 11.02 5.45
C GLN A 148 13.85 12.49 5.11
N GLN A 149 13.42 12.93 3.93
CA GLN A 149 13.50 14.34 3.49
C GLN A 149 12.30 15.18 3.95
N SER A 150 11.33 14.59 4.65
CA SER A 150 10.12 15.26 5.11
C SER A 150 10.28 15.78 6.54
N ASP A 151 9.60 16.88 6.88
CA ASP A 151 9.57 17.42 8.25
C ASP A 151 8.65 16.57 9.15
N LEU A 152 9.12 15.37 9.47
CA LEU A 152 8.44 14.40 10.32
C LEU A 152 9.10 14.35 11.69
N LYS A 153 8.33 14.61 12.75
CA LYS A 153 8.77 14.41 14.15
C LYS A 153 9.22 12.97 14.43
N ARG A 154 8.66 12.02 13.69
CA ARG A 154 8.95 10.59 13.78
C ARG A 154 8.77 9.95 12.40
N LEU A 155 9.78 9.21 11.96
CA LEU A 155 9.69 8.43 10.73
C LEU A 155 8.82 7.17 10.94
N PRO A 156 7.94 6.83 9.98
CA PRO A 156 7.23 5.55 10.01
C PRO A 156 8.20 4.43 9.64
N LYS A 157 7.93 3.23 10.14
CA LYS A 157 8.84 2.08 10.09
C LYS A 157 8.80 1.32 8.77
N VAL A 158 8.53 2.00 7.65
CA VAL A 158 8.47 1.41 6.30
C VAL A 158 9.81 0.76 5.91
N GLU A 159 10.92 1.28 6.46
CA GLU A 159 12.26 0.70 6.33
C GLU A 159 12.35 -0.79 6.73
N ASN A 160 11.46 -1.27 7.60
CA ASN A 160 11.43 -2.69 7.99
C ASN A 160 11.02 -3.58 6.81
N LEU A 161 10.07 -3.15 5.98
CA LEU A 161 9.69 -3.88 4.77
C LEU A 161 10.80 -3.83 3.73
N LEU A 162 11.46 -2.67 3.57
CA LEU A 162 12.61 -2.52 2.69
C LEU A 162 13.72 -3.52 3.04
N TRP A 163 14.12 -3.53 4.32
CA TRP A 163 15.17 -4.44 4.81
C TRP A 163 14.75 -5.91 4.69
N PHE A 164 13.47 -6.22 4.92
CA PHE A 164 12.93 -7.56 4.69
C PHE A 164 13.14 -8.00 3.24
N PHE A 165 12.76 -7.21 2.25
CA PHE A 165 12.94 -7.57 0.84
C PHE A 165 14.40 -7.66 0.42
N GLN A 166 15.26 -6.74 0.89
CA GLN A 166 16.70 -6.79 0.64
C GLN A 166 17.32 -8.11 1.13
N ASN A 167 16.94 -8.58 2.31
CA ASN A 167 17.44 -9.84 2.85
C ASN A 167 16.85 -11.05 2.15
N THR A 168 15.56 -11.01 1.80
CA THR A 168 14.92 -12.08 1.05
C THR A 168 15.59 -12.24 -0.32
N ALA A 169 15.88 -11.15 -1.03
CA ALA A 169 16.63 -11.18 -2.28
C ALA A 169 18.00 -11.84 -2.11
N LYS A 170 18.81 -11.35 -1.16
CA LYS A 170 20.15 -11.89 -0.87
C LYS A 170 20.13 -13.40 -0.59
N LYS A 171 19.16 -13.88 0.19
CA LYS A 171 19.02 -15.32 0.49
C LYS A 171 18.69 -16.14 -0.76
N LEU A 172 17.81 -15.64 -1.62
CA LEU A 172 17.41 -16.32 -2.85
C LEU A 172 18.52 -16.34 -3.90
N GLU A 173 19.36 -15.32 -3.95
CA GLU A 173 20.55 -15.26 -4.81
C GLU A 173 21.61 -16.27 -4.38
N GLN A 174 21.82 -16.43 -3.07
CA GLN A 174 22.79 -17.39 -2.51
C GLN A 174 22.34 -18.85 -2.63
N ALA A 175 21.04 -19.09 -2.83
CA ALA A 175 20.47 -20.41 -3.03
C ALA A 175 20.53 -20.91 -4.49
N ARG A 176 21.14 -20.13 -5.40
CA ARG A 176 21.42 -20.51 -6.80
C ARG A 176 22.78 -21.19 -6.92
#